data_AF-A0A087H648-F1
#
_entry.id   AF-A0A087H648-F1
#
_cell.length_a   1.000
_cell.length_b   1.000
_cell.length_c   1.000
_cell.angle_alpha   90.00
_cell.angle_beta   90.00
_cell.angle_gamma   90.00
#
_symmetry.space_group_name_H-M   'P 1'
#
loop_
_entity.id
_entity.type
_entity.pdbx_description
1 polymer ?
#
loop_
_entity_poly.entity_id
_entity_poly.type
_entity_poly.pdbx_seq_one_letter_code
_entity_poly.pdbx_strand_id
1 'polypeptide(L)'
;MLDGCFCIFAEAKTQYYSVRDSWQFSNEVKNLYKRVEKSGGFENNVSYERSVKIVKSLSTIAEVALARSQNWQKYCLRHGDFLSFQLNGVFHSAEESVIQTLKLFNLSFYQGKDVSSSVQKAEASDLVTGSNRSGSQSVDSKKKKKGEDGHDSGLEKSYVDMEGVVDIFSAKGGDFLRQFIDFFLLESVRTEAKSVIYGLWHHGKYSLKETLLAALLQKVRYLPVYGQNIVEYTELVSLLLGKSPENNSKQAINELVDRCLNPEVIRCIF
;
A
#
# COMPACT_ATOMS: atom_id res chain seq x y z
N MET A 1 -0.61 11.27 -40.59
CA MET A 1 -2.02 11.67 -40.32
C MET A 1 -2.72 10.66 -39.42
N LEU A 2 -2.51 9.35 -39.61
CA LEU A 2 -3.06 8.29 -38.74
C LEU A 2 -2.55 8.34 -37.28
N ASP A 3 -1.25 8.61 -37.08
CA ASP A 3 -0.67 8.70 -35.72
C ASP A 3 -1.23 9.88 -34.91
N GLY A 4 -1.48 11.02 -35.57
CA GLY A 4 -2.08 12.20 -34.93
C GLY A 4 -3.51 11.95 -34.46
N CYS A 5 -4.33 11.26 -35.25
CA CYS A 5 -5.68 10.87 -34.83
C CYS A 5 -5.65 9.88 -33.66
N PHE A 6 -4.75 8.89 -33.67
CA PHE A 6 -4.64 7.91 -32.58
C PHE A 6 -4.25 8.57 -31.25
N CYS A 7 -3.31 9.52 -31.26
CA CYS A 7 -2.96 10.32 -30.08
C CYS A 7 -4.14 11.13 -29.57
N ILE A 8 -4.88 11.81 -30.44
CA ILE A 8 -6.07 12.60 -30.06
C ILE A 8 -7.16 11.71 -29.44
N PHE A 9 -7.41 10.52 -30.01
CA PHE A 9 -8.38 9.58 -29.45
C PHE A 9 -7.93 9.01 -28.09
N ALA A 10 -6.64 8.70 -27.92
CA ALA A 10 -6.09 8.23 -26.66
C ALA A 10 -6.16 9.31 -25.56
N GLU A 11 -5.88 10.57 -25.91
CA GLU A 11 -5.96 11.72 -25.01
C GLU A 11 -7.41 12.01 -24.61
N ALA A 12 -8.34 12.04 -25.56
CA ALA A 12 -9.78 12.19 -25.30
C ALA A 12 -10.35 11.06 -24.42
N LYS A 13 -9.91 9.81 -24.65
CA LYS A 13 -10.30 8.66 -23.82
C LYS A 13 -9.78 8.78 -22.38
N THR A 14 -8.55 9.25 -22.22
CA THR A 14 -7.95 9.51 -20.90
C THR A 14 -8.68 10.62 -20.16
N GLN A 15 -9.05 11.70 -20.86
CA GLN A 15 -9.83 12.80 -20.30
C GLN A 15 -11.24 12.33 -19.87
N TYR A 16 -11.95 11.56 -20.71
CA TYR A 16 -13.25 11.00 -20.35
C TYR A 16 -13.19 10.18 -19.06
N TYR A 17 -12.21 9.29 -18.95
CA TYR A 17 -12.02 8.45 -17.78
C TYR A 17 -11.67 9.23 -16.51
N SER A 18 -10.83 10.26 -16.65
CA SER A 18 -10.49 11.17 -15.54
C SER A 18 -11.73 11.86 -14.99
N VAL A 19 -12.57 12.44 -15.87
CA VAL A 19 -13.81 13.12 -15.47
C VAL A 19 -14.80 12.14 -14.85
N ARG A 20 -15.03 10.98 -15.48
CA ARG A 20 -15.96 9.95 -14.99
C ARG A 20 -15.56 9.46 -13.60
N ASP A 21 -14.29 9.17 -13.38
CA ASP A 21 -13.83 8.66 -12.09
C ASP A 21 -13.89 9.71 -11.01
N SER A 22 -13.45 10.93 -11.32
CA SER A 22 -13.53 12.04 -10.37
C SER A 22 -14.97 12.26 -9.91
N TRP A 23 -15.94 12.15 -10.83
CA TRP A 23 -17.36 12.22 -10.49
C TRP A 23 -17.79 11.03 -9.63
N GLN A 24 -17.41 9.80 -9.98
CA GLN A 24 -17.77 8.60 -9.23
C GLN A 24 -17.20 8.62 -7.80
N PHE A 25 -15.93 9.00 -7.64
CA PHE A 25 -15.30 9.21 -6.34
C PHE A 25 -16.07 10.25 -5.53
N SER A 26 -16.34 11.43 -6.11
CA SER A 26 -17.08 12.50 -5.43
C SER A 26 -18.47 12.04 -4.96
N ASN A 27 -19.18 11.29 -5.80
CA ASN A 27 -20.51 10.80 -5.48
C ASN A 27 -20.50 9.82 -4.30
N GLU A 28 -19.59 8.83 -4.33
CA GLU A 28 -19.47 7.85 -3.25
C GLU A 28 -18.94 8.46 -1.96
N VAL A 29 -17.95 9.36 -2.03
CA VAL A 29 -17.42 10.10 -0.88
C VAL A 29 -18.52 10.94 -0.22
N LYS A 30 -19.32 11.66 -1.00
CA LYS A 30 -20.47 12.43 -0.50
C LYS A 30 -21.50 11.54 0.18
N ASN A 31 -21.77 10.36 -0.37
CA ASN A 31 -22.69 9.40 0.23
C ASN A 31 -22.12 8.84 1.54
N LEU A 32 -20.82 8.57 1.59
CA LEU A 32 -20.13 8.08 2.77
C LEU A 32 -20.20 9.10 3.91
N TYR A 33 -19.85 10.37 3.66
CA TYR A 33 -19.94 11.43 4.67
C TYR A 33 -21.35 11.53 5.26
N LYS A 34 -22.38 11.57 4.42
CA LYS A 34 -23.77 11.60 4.86
C LYS A 34 -24.16 10.41 5.73
N ARG A 35 -23.60 9.22 5.48
CA ARG A 35 -23.90 8.02 6.27
C ARG A 35 -23.23 8.07 7.63
N VAL A 36 -21.96 8.46 7.69
CA VAL A 36 -21.21 8.58 8.95
C VAL A 36 -21.77 9.69 9.82
N GLU A 37 -22.10 10.85 9.23
CA GLU A 37 -22.73 11.97 9.95
C GLU A 37 -24.08 11.58 10.56
N LYS A 38 -24.91 10.83 9.80
CA LYS A 38 -26.18 10.29 10.32
C LYS A 38 -26.02 9.25 11.43
N SER A 39 -24.83 8.71 11.63
CA SER A 39 -24.51 7.86 12.77
C SER A 39 -24.02 8.66 13.98
N GLY A 40 -23.80 9.98 13.84
CA GLY A 40 -23.15 10.79 14.86
C GLY A 40 -21.63 10.64 14.86
N GLY A 41 -21.02 10.15 13.77
CA GLY A 41 -19.59 9.89 13.68
C GLY A 41 -19.22 8.41 13.71
N PHE A 42 -17.92 8.13 13.69
CA PHE A 42 -17.37 6.77 13.65
C PHE A 42 -17.44 6.04 15.00
N GLU A 43 -17.41 6.78 16.11
CA GLU A 43 -17.41 6.21 17.47
C GLU A 43 -18.79 5.66 17.89
N ASN A 44 -19.83 6.02 17.15
CA ASN A 44 -21.19 5.60 17.44
C ASN A 44 -21.52 4.28 16.75
N ASN A 45 -22.33 3.47 17.42
CA ASN A 45 -22.69 2.14 16.94
C ASN A 45 -23.51 2.24 15.64
N VAL A 46 -22.86 1.93 14.51
CA VAL A 46 -23.46 2.01 13.18
C VAL A 46 -24.34 0.78 12.96
N SER A 47 -25.62 0.98 12.61
CA SER A 47 -26.51 -0.14 12.29
C SER A 47 -25.94 -0.99 11.15
N TYR A 48 -26.13 -2.30 11.20
CA TYR A 48 -25.62 -3.23 10.18
C TYR A 48 -25.99 -2.80 8.75
N GLU A 49 -27.25 -2.40 8.51
CA GLU A 49 -27.72 -1.93 7.21
C GLU A 49 -26.91 -0.73 6.69
N ARG A 50 -26.49 0.16 7.59
CA ARG A 50 -25.69 1.33 7.24
C ARG A 50 -24.22 0.96 7.04
N SER A 51 -23.68 0.07 7.87
CA SER A 51 -22.31 -0.47 7.72
C SER A 51 -22.13 -1.13 6.35
N VAL A 52 -23.10 -1.96 5.91
CA VAL A 52 -23.09 -2.56 4.57
C VAL A 52 -23.04 -1.50 3.46
N LYS A 53 -23.78 -0.40 3.61
CA LYS A 53 -23.77 0.70 2.62
C LYS A 53 -22.46 1.50 2.65
N ILE A 54 -21.82 1.64 3.80
CA ILE A 54 -20.49 2.27 3.92
C ILE A 54 -19.45 1.40 3.21
N VAL A 55 -19.41 0.10 3.53
CA VAL A 55 -18.52 -0.87 2.87
C VAL A 55 -18.73 -0.83 1.36
N LYS A 56 -19.99 -0.84 0.88
CA LYS A 56 -20.29 -0.77 -0.54
C LYS A 56 -19.71 0.48 -1.22
N SER A 57 -19.89 1.66 -0.62
CA SER A 57 -19.33 2.91 -1.16
C SER A 57 -17.80 2.85 -1.18
N LEU A 58 -17.15 2.38 -0.11
CA LEU A 58 -15.70 2.22 -0.06
C LEU A 58 -15.19 1.23 -1.12
N SER A 59 -15.84 0.07 -1.28
CA SER A 59 -15.49 -0.92 -2.29
C SER A 59 -15.61 -0.35 -3.70
N THR A 60 -16.67 0.42 -4.00
CA THR A 60 -16.82 1.07 -5.31
C THR A 60 -15.70 2.07 -5.58
N ILE A 61 -15.30 2.87 -4.58
CA ILE A 61 -14.14 3.77 -4.71
C ILE A 61 -12.86 2.95 -4.96
N ALA A 62 -12.63 1.88 -4.19
CA ALA A 62 -11.45 1.04 -4.29
C ALA A 62 -11.34 0.34 -5.64
N GLU A 63 -12.45 -0.17 -6.20
CA GLU A 63 -12.49 -0.79 -7.52
C GLU A 63 -12.11 0.21 -8.64
N VAL A 64 -12.65 1.42 -8.60
CA VAL A 64 -12.33 2.47 -9.58
C VAL A 64 -10.88 2.92 -9.42
N ALA A 65 -10.40 3.06 -8.18
CA ALA A 65 -9.02 3.42 -7.86
C ALA A 65 -8.01 2.33 -8.26
N LEU A 66 -8.36 1.05 -8.11
CA LEU A 66 -7.55 -0.07 -8.57
C LEU A 66 -7.45 -0.09 -10.09
N ALA A 67 -8.57 0.13 -10.78
CA ALA A 67 -8.59 0.15 -12.24
C ALA A 67 -7.74 1.29 -12.82
N ARG A 68 -7.67 2.46 -12.16
CA ARG A 68 -6.94 3.66 -12.60
C ARG A 68 -6.36 4.44 -11.40
N SER A 69 -5.26 3.93 -10.85
CA SER A 69 -4.65 4.50 -9.63
C SER A 69 -4.16 5.93 -9.80
N GLN A 70 -3.74 6.34 -11.00
CA GLN A 70 -3.38 7.74 -11.28
C GLN A 70 -4.57 8.71 -11.11
N ASN A 71 -5.78 8.30 -11.49
CA ASN A 71 -6.97 9.13 -11.28
C ASN A 71 -7.31 9.24 -9.79
N TRP A 72 -7.11 8.16 -9.04
CA TRP A 72 -7.25 8.16 -7.58
C TRP A 72 -6.24 9.11 -6.92
N GLN A 73 -4.96 9.04 -7.28
CA GLN A 73 -3.93 9.96 -6.75
C GLN A 73 -4.28 11.43 -7.04
N LYS A 74 -4.68 11.76 -8.28
CA LYS A 74 -5.14 13.10 -8.65
C LYS A 74 -6.38 13.54 -7.87
N TYR A 75 -7.26 12.61 -7.52
CA TYR A 75 -8.42 12.90 -6.68
C TYR A 75 -7.98 13.19 -5.24
N CYS A 76 -7.13 12.36 -4.64
CA CYS A 76 -6.59 12.56 -3.29
C CYS A 76 -5.85 13.89 -3.13
N LEU A 77 -5.06 14.32 -4.13
CA LEU A 77 -4.40 15.63 -4.07
C LEU A 77 -5.38 16.81 -3.99
N ARG A 78 -6.54 16.68 -4.62
CA ARG A 78 -7.59 17.72 -4.60
C ARG A 78 -8.52 17.60 -3.39
N HIS A 79 -8.64 16.40 -2.82
CA HIS A 79 -9.58 16.03 -1.77
C HIS A 79 -8.87 15.23 -0.66
N GLY A 80 -7.79 15.80 -0.11
CA GLY A 80 -6.96 15.14 0.91
C GLY A 80 -7.67 14.99 2.27
N ASP A 81 -8.71 15.79 2.49
CA ASP A 81 -9.62 15.73 3.64
C ASP A 81 -10.33 14.38 3.74
N PHE A 82 -10.62 13.73 2.62
CA PHE A 82 -11.23 12.39 2.61
C PHE A 82 -10.35 11.34 3.29
N LEU A 83 -9.06 11.28 2.92
CA LEU A 83 -8.13 10.32 3.52
C LEU A 83 -7.92 10.63 5.01
N SER A 84 -7.81 11.92 5.38
CA SER A 84 -7.71 12.30 6.79
C SER A 84 -8.95 11.88 7.59
N PHE A 85 -10.14 12.09 7.03
CA PHE A 85 -11.41 11.64 7.62
C PHE A 85 -11.45 10.12 7.81
N GLN A 86 -11.02 9.33 6.82
CA GLN A 86 -10.95 7.88 6.96
C GLN A 86 -9.97 7.45 8.05
N LEU A 87 -8.79 8.08 8.11
CA LEU A 87 -7.79 7.75 9.13
C LEU A 87 -8.28 8.06 10.55
N ASN A 88 -9.07 9.12 10.73
CA ASN A 88 -9.68 9.45 12.01
C ASN A 88 -10.66 8.38 12.50
N GLY A 89 -11.37 7.72 11.57
CA GLY A 89 -12.37 6.71 11.88
C GLY A 89 -11.86 5.26 11.88
N VAL A 90 -10.60 5.03 11.52
CA VAL A 90 -10.12 3.69 11.14
C VAL A 90 -10.22 2.68 12.30
N PHE A 91 -9.92 3.07 13.53
CA PHE A 91 -10.00 2.17 14.71
C PHE A 91 -11.42 1.87 15.19
N HIS A 92 -12.40 2.66 14.75
CA HIS A 92 -13.81 2.49 15.14
C HIS A 92 -14.65 1.84 14.04
N SER A 93 -14.06 1.67 12.85
CA SER A 93 -14.74 1.13 11.68
C SER A 93 -14.81 -0.40 11.74
N ALA A 94 -15.87 -0.96 11.17
CA ALA A 94 -15.97 -2.41 10.99
C ALA A 94 -14.82 -2.92 10.11
N GLU A 95 -14.34 -4.15 10.35
CA GLU A 95 -13.18 -4.75 9.67
C GLU A 95 -13.23 -4.62 8.15
N GLU A 96 -14.37 -4.91 7.53
CA GLU A 96 -14.57 -4.76 6.07
C GLU A 96 -14.38 -3.32 5.57
N SER A 97 -14.77 -2.32 6.37
CA SER A 97 -14.54 -0.92 6.05
C SER A 97 -13.06 -0.55 6.20
N VAL A 98 -12.39 -1.11 7.21
CA VAL A 98 -10.94 -0.94 7.40
C VAL A 98 -10.18 -1.52 6.20
N ILE A 99 -10.51 -2.74 5.75
CA ILE A 99 -9.89 -3.37 4.58
C ILE A 99 -9.94 -2.44 3.37
N GLN A 100 -11.12 -1.92 3.03
CA GLN A 100 -11.26 -1.02 1.87
C GLN A 100 -10.54 0.31 2.08
N THR A 101 -10.56 0.84 3.31
CA THR A 101 -9.84 2.08 3.66
C THR A 101 -8.34 1.93 3.47
N LEU A 102 -7.75 0.85 3.99
CA LEU A 102 -6.32 0.60 3.86
C LEU A 102 -5.92 0.29 2.40
N LYS A 103 -6.79 -0.37 1.62
CA LYS A 103 -6.60 -0.52 0.17
C LYS A 103 -6.53 0.84 -0.54
N LEU A 104 -7.41 1.78 -0.20
CA LEU A 104 -7.40 3.13 -0.76
C LEU A 104 -6.12 3.90 -0.39
N PHE A 105 -5.63 3.77 0.85
CA PHE A 105 -4.32 4.30 1.23
C PHE A 105 -3.19 3.68 0.42
N ASN A 106 -3.14 2.35 0.28
CA ASN A 106 -2.12 1.69 -0.53
C ASN A 106 -2.15 2.14 -2.00
N LEU A 107 -3.34 2.24 -2.60
CA LEU A 107 -3.51 2.72 -3.97
C LEU A 107 -3.09 4.18 -4.16
N SER A 108 -3.13 4.98 -3.09
CA SER A 108 -2.62 6.34 -3.11
C SER A 108 -1.09 6.37 -3.26
N PHE A 109 -0.37 5.34 -2.80
CA PHE A 109 1.08 5.23 -2.91
C PHE A 109 1.58 4.54 -4.19
N TYR A 110 0.70 4.28 -5.16
CA TYR A 110 1.03 3.56 -6.39
C TYR A 110 2.15 4.24 -7.21
N GLN A 111 3.18 3.49 -7.61
CA GLN A 111 4.35 4.01 -8.36
C GLN A 111 4.49 3.42 -9.77
N GLY A 112 3.43 2.85 -10.36
CA GLY A 112 3.48 2.35 -11.74
C GLY A 112 4.13 0.98 -11.95
N LYS A 113 4.68 0.37 -10.88
CA LYS A 113 5.06 -1.04 -10.85
C LYS A 113 4.06 -1.78 -9.99
N ASP A 114 3.56 -2.90 -10.49
CA ASP A 114 2.64 -3.77 -9.76
C ASP A 114 3.26 -4.24 -8.44
N VAL A 115 2.98 -3.51 -7.36
CA VAL A 115 3.34 -3.87 -5.98
C VAL A 115 2.69 -5.20 -5.56
N SER A 116 1.66 -5.65 -6.30
CA SER A 116 1.04 -6.96 -6.17
C SER A 116 1.92 -8.12 -6.65
N SER A 117 2.88 -7.90 -7.56
CA SER A 117 3.69 -8.97 -8.14
C SER A 117 4.83 -9.46 -7.24
N SER A 118 5.26 -8.64 -6.26
CA SER A 118 6.30 -9.02 -5.29
C SER A 118 5.75 -9.76 -4.06
N VAL A 119 4.45 -9.67 -3.80
CA VAL A 119 3.81 -10.34 -2.64
C VAL A 119 3.32 -11.76 -3.00
N GLN A 120 3.12 -12.07 -4.28
CA GLN A 120 2.61 -13.38 -4.73
C GLN A 120 3.68 -14.35 -5.22
N LYS A 121 4.97 -13.96 -5.24
CA LYS A 121 6.04 -14.78 -5.81
C LYS A 121 6.83 -15.62 -4.79
N ALA A 122 6.33 -15.74 -3.56
CA ALA A 122 6.94 -16.54 -2.50
C ALA A 122 6.28 -17.93 -2.28
N GLU A 123 5.20 -18.27 -2.99
CA GLU A 123 4.48 -19.55 -2.80
C GLU A 123 4.75 -20.62 -3.87
N ALA A 124 5.94 -20.61 -4.49
CA ALA A 124 6.32 -21.68 -5.42
C ALA A 124 7.80 -22.03 -5.32
N SER A 125 8.24 -22.48 -4.15
CA SER A 125 9.46 -23.26 -4.01
C SER A 125 9.33 -24.32 -2.92
N ASP A 126 9.49 -25.56 -3.36
CA ASP A 126 9.84 -26.78 -2.62
C ASP A 126 8.74 -27.59 -1.91
N LEU A 127 8.23 -28.59 -2.63
CA LEU A 127 8.13 -29.95 -2.09
C LEU A 127 8.69 -30.97 -3.11
N VAL A 128 9.71 -31.70 -2.67
CA VAL A 128 10.51 -32.67 -3.41
C VAL A 128 10.05 -34.11 -3.09
N THR A 129 10.03 -34.96 -4.14
CA THR A 129 10.06 -36.45 -4.16
C THR A 129 8.73 -37.20 -4.35
N GLY A 130 8.64 -37.98 -5.45
CA GLY A 130 7.76 -39.17 -5.50
C GLY A 130 7.25 -39.64 -6.86
N SER A 131 8.13 -40.19 -7.72
CA SER A 131 7.92 -41.32 -8.66
C SER A 131 6.54 -41.58 -9.32
N ASN A 132 6.44 -41.42 -10.65
CA ASN A 132 6.26 -42.49 -11.68
C ASN A 132 5.50 -42.04 -12.96
N ARG A 133 6.18 -42.30 -14.10
CA ARG A 133 5.70 -42.75 -15.42
C ARG A 133 4.94 -41.81 -16.38
N SER A 134 5.59 -41.71 -17.55
CA SER A 134 5.09 -41.69 -18.94
C SER A 134 4.71 -40.36 -19.61
N GLY A 135 5.34 -40.09 -20.77
CA GLY A 135 4.65 -39.48 -21.92
C GLY A 135 5.28 -38.30 -22.66
N SER A 136 6.36 -38.55 -23.43
CA SER A 136 6.72 -38.00 -24.76
C SER A 136 6.83 -36.48 -25.09
N GLN A 137 8.00 -36.15 -25.69
CA GLN A 137 8.30 -35.28 -26.86
C GLN A 137 8.32 -33.74 -26.69
N SER A 138 9.52 -33.13 -26.57
CA SER A 138 10.35 -32.43 -27.61
C SER A 138 9.72 -31.12 -28.12
N VAL A 139 10.38 -29.94 -28.12
CA VAL A 139 11.52 -29.53 -28.97
C VAL A 139 12.29 -28.33 -28.36
N ASP A 140 13.61 -28.35 -28.54
CA ASP A 140 14.66 -27.38 -28.17
C ASP A 140 14.75 -26.18 -29.15
N SER A 141 15.10 -24.96 -28.67
CA SER A 141 15.68 -23.87 -29.50
C SER A 141 16.34 -22.74 -28.68
N LYS A 142 17.57 -23.02 -28.24
CA LYS A 142 18.80 -22.19 -28.18
C LYS A 142 18.77 -20.67 -28.56
N LYS A 143 18.97 -19.82 -27.55
CA LYS A 143 19.92 -18.68 -27.37
C LYS A 143 20.51 -17.96 -28.62
N LYS A 144 20.32 -16.63 -28.70
CA LYS A 144 21.26 -15.70 -29.37
C LYS A 144 21.33 -14.32 -28.66
N LYS A 145 22.54 -13.92 -28.26
CA LYS A 145 22.93 -12.61 -27.71
C LYS A 145 23.55 -11.72 -28.82
N LYS A 146 23.21 -10.43 -28.83
CA LYS A 146 24.04 -9.23 -29.13
C LYS A 146 23.09 -8.01 -29.03
N GLY A 147 23.34 -6.98 -28.19
CA GLY A 147 24.24 -5.83 -28.43
C GLY A 147 23.53 -4.86 -29.40
N GLU A 148 23.29 -3.57 -29.20
CA GLU A 148 23.80 -2.49 -28.34
C GLU A 148 22.80 -1.31 -28.50
N ASP A 149 23.07 -0.16 -27.89
CA ASP A 149 22.39 1.15 -27.97
C ASP A 149 21.10 1.30 -27.12
N GLY A 150 21.05 2.11 -26.06
CA GLY A 150 21.69 3.43 -25.92
C GLY A 150 20.77 4.53 -26.41
N HIS A 151 19.51 4.55 -25.93
CA HIS A 151 18.68 5.74 -26.05
C HIS A 151 17.77 5.85 -24.81
N ASP A 152 18.23 6.67 -23.89
CA ASP A 152 17.45 7.33 -22.84
C ASP A 152 16.33 8.15 -23.52
N SER A 153 15.16 7.55 -23.71
CA SER A 153 13.94 8.29 -24.04
C SER A 153 13.10 8.40 -22.77
N GLY A 154 13.06 9.62 -22.22
CA GLY A 154 12.33 10.04 -21.04
C GLY A 154 11.14 9.17 -20.66
N LEU A 155 11.33 8.34 -19.63
CA LEU A 155 10.25 7.87 -18.79
C LEU A 155 9.71 9.11 -18.05
N GLU A 156 8.72 9.76 -18.65
CA GLU A 156 7.79 10.65 -17.96
C GLU A 156 7.47 10.02 -16.60
N LYS A 157 7.79 10.68 -15.49
CA LYS A 157 7.51 10.17 -14.13
C LYS A 157 6.00 9.91 -14.04
N SER A 158 5.61 8.64 -14.18
CA SER A 158 4.21 8.22 -14.29
C SER A 158 3.47 8.16 -12.95
N TYR A 159 4.11 8.64 -11.87
CA TYR A 159 3.57 8.66 -10.53
C TYR A 159 3.56 10.09 -9.97
N VAL A 160 2.54 10.37 -9.18
CA VAL A 160 2.32 11.64 -8.50
C VAL A 160 2.98 11.57 -7.13
N ASP A 161 3.62 12.65 -6.69
CA ASP A 161 4.14 12.75 -5.32
C ASP A 161 2.97 12.79 -4.32
N MET A 162 2.97 11.85 -3.38
CA MET A 162 1.90 11.63 -2.43
C MET A 162 2.36 11.88 -0.98
N GLU A 163 3.38 12.74 -0.82
CA GLU A 163 3.86 13.28 0.46
C GLU A 163 2.70 13.78 1.34
N GLY A 164 1.70 14.44 0.76
CA GLY A 164 0.52 14.91 1.51
C GLY A 164 -0.25 13.80 2.21
N VAL A 165 -0.29 12.57 1.68
CA VAL A 165 -0.89 11.41 2.36
C VAL A 165 -0.04 10.95 3.52
N VAL A 166 1.29 11.02 3.37
CA VAL A 166 2.23 10.71 4.44
C VAL A 166 2.10 11.70 5.60
N ASP A 167 1.90 12.98 5.29
CA ASP A 167 1.73 14.02 6.31
C ASP A 167 0.47 13.78 7.17
N ILE A 168 -0.57 13.12 6.63
CA ILE A 168 -1.76 12.71 7.41
C ILE A 168 -1.36 11.74 8.54
N PHE A 169 -0.50 10.75 8.25
CA PHE A 169 0.00 9.82 9.27
C PHE A 169 0.97 10.51 10.22
N SER A 170 1.86 11.35 9.68
CA SER A 170 2.85 12.09 10.48
C SER A 170 2.18 13.01 11.50
N ALA A 171 1.06 13.65 11.13
CA ALA A 171 0.27 14.51 12.01
C ALA A 171 -0.38 13.77 13.19
N LYS A 172 -0.55 12.44 13.09
CA LYS A 172 -1.08 11.62 14.19
C LYS A 172 -0.03 11.23 15.23
N GLY A 173 1.25 11.34 14.90
CA GLY A 173 2.36 11.04 15.80
C GLY A 173 2.65 9.54 15.97
N GLY A 174 3.68 9.24 16.76
CA GLY A 174 4.19 7.87 16.94
C GLY A 174 3.23 6.90 17.65
N ASP A 175 2.40 7.39 18.58
CA ASP A 175 1.45 6.53 19.30
C ASP A 175 0.34 5.99 18.39
N PHE A 176 -0.05 6.77 17.38
CA PHE A 176 -0.97 6.28 16.36
C PHE A 176 -0.34 5.15 15.54
N LEU A 177 0.93 5.26 15.14
CA LEU A 177 1.63 4.21 14.40
C LEU A 177 1.77 2.93 15.23
N ARG A 178 2.04 3.06 16.54
CA ARG A 178 2.09 1.90 17.46
C ARG A 178 0.75 1.18 17.52
N GLN A 179 -0.34 1.92 17.72
CA GLN A 179 -1.69 1.34 17.72
C GLN A 179 -2.04 0.75 16.35
N PHE A 180 -1.67 1.40 15.26
CA PHE A 180 -1.89 0.89 13.91
C PHE A 180 -1.20 -0.47 13.71
N ILE A 181 0.04 -0.60 14.17
CA ILE A 181 0.79 -1.87 14.13
C ILE A 181 0.09 -2.94 14.99
N ASP A 182 -0.32 -2.61 16.20
CA ASP A 182 -1.00 -3.56 17.10
C ASP A 182 -2.32 -4.07 16.50
N PHE A 183 -3.24 -3.16 16.19
CA PHE A 183 -4.59 -3.51 15.74
C PHE A 183 -4.63 -4.09 14.32
N PHE A 184 -3.79 -3.61 13.41
CA PHE A 184 -3.90 -3.93 11.99
C PHE A 184 -2.71 -4.69 11.39
N LEU A 185 -1.51 -4.64 11.96
CA LEU A 185 -0.41 -5.46 11.42
C LEU A 185 -0.28 -6.79 12.17
N LEU A 186 -0.62 -6.82 13.46
CA LEU A 186 -0.45 -8.00 14.31
C LEU A 186 -1.78 -8.74 14.58
N GLU A 187 -2.89 -8.01 14.76
CA GLU A 187 -4.18 -8.61 15.10
C GLU A 187 -5.08 -8.92 13.88
N SER A 188 -5.42 -7.92 13.06
CA SER A 188 -6.43 -8.03 11.98
C SER A 188 -5.92 -7.45 10.65
N VAL A 189 -6.53 -7.73 9.50
CA VAL A 189 -6.26 -7.04 8.20
C VAL A 189 -4.78 -6.87 7.78
N ARG A 190 -3.94 -7.84 8.15
CA ARG A 190 -2.47 -7.74 8.11
C ARG A 190 -1.88 -7.44 6.73
N THR A 191 -2.46 -8.00 5.68
CA THR A 191 -2.01 -7.81 4.30
C THR A 191 -2.17 -6.35 3.86
N GLU A 192 -3.32 -5.74 4.17
CA GLU A 192 -3.60 -4.36 3.87
C GLU A 192 -2.72 -3.41 4.70
N ALA A 193 -2.56 -3.68 6.00
CA ALA A 193 -1.70 -2.87 6.87
C ALA A 193 -0.23 -2.92 6.45
N LYS A 194 0.29 -4.11 6.11
CA LYS A 194 1.63 -4.29 5.52
C LYS A 194 1.82 -3.39 4.30
N SER A 195 0.83 -3.39 3.40
CA SER A 195 0.89 -2.60 2.16
C SER A 195 0.90 -1.10 2.42
N VAL A 196 0.08 -0.62 3.37
CA VAL A 196 0.06 0.80 3.77
C VAL A 196 1.39 1.23 4.39
N ILE A 197 1.93 0.44 5.33
CA ILE A 197 3.21 0.75 5.98
C ILE A 197 4.35 0.75 4.96
N TYR A 198 4.35 -0.19 4.03
CA TYR A 198 5.31 -0.22 2.93
C TYR A 198 5.20 1.05 2.05
N GLY A 199 3.99 1.50 1.72
CA GLY A 199 3.77 2.77 1.02
C GLY A 199 4.31 3.98 1.79
N LEU A 200 4.03 4.07 3.09
CA LEU A 200 4.56 5.12 3.97
C LEU A 200 6.10 5.11 4.01
N TRP A 201 6.73 3.94 4.00
CA TRP A 201 8.18 3.84 3.98
C TRP A 201 8.81 4.43 2.71
N HIS A 202 8.17 4.24 1.55
CA HIS A 202 8.72 4.71 0.28
C HIS A 202 8.47 6.20 0.04
N HIS A 203 7.31 6.70 0.43
CA HIS A 203 6.93 8.10 0.24
C HIS A 203 7.32 8.99 1.42
N GLY A 204 7.71 8.40 2.55
CA GLY A 204 7.89 9.16 3.79
C GLY A 204 9.23 9.86 3.94
N LYS A 205 9.19 10.96 4.70
CA LYS A 205 10.37 11.70 5.16
C LYS A 205 11.16 10.85 6.15
N TYR A 206 12.43 11.22 6.31
CA TYR A 206 13.34 10.56 7.24
C TYR A 206 12.74 10.40 8.66
N SER A 207 12.14 11.46 9.20
CA SER A 207 11.54 11.46 10.55
C SER A 207 10.40 10.46 10.72
N LEU A 208 9.54 10.29 9.72
CA LEU A 208 8.49 9.28 9.75
C LEU A 208 9.10 7.88 9.68
N LYS A 209 10.06 7.65 8.79
CA LYS A 209 10.73 6.34 8.67
C LYS A 209 11.41 5.93 9.97
N GLU A 210 12.07 6.86 10.66
CA GLU A 210 12.68 6.64 11.97
C GLU A 210 11.62 6.28 13.03
N THR A 211 10.54 7.05 13.10
CA THR A 211 9.44 6.79 14.05
C THR A 211 8.77 5.44 13.79
N LEU A 212 8.55 5.12 12.51
CA LEU A 212 7.93 3.87 12.06
C LEU A 212 8.83 2.66 12.36
N LEU A 213 10.13 2.74 12.05
CA LEU A 213 11.05 1.65 12.33
C LEU A 213 11.22 1.44 13.84
N ALA A 214 11.34 2.51 14.62
CA ALA A 214 11.38 2.42 16.08
C ALA A 214 10.12 1.74 16.63
N ALA A 215 8.94 2.09 16.11
CA ALA A 215 7.68 1.47 16.53
C ALA A 215 7.62 -0.03 16.17
N LEU A 216 8.09 -0.43 14.99
CA LEU A 216 8.21 -1.84 14.61
C LEU A 216 9.18 -2.57 15.54
N LEU A 217 10.43 -2.11 15.68
CA LEU A 217 11.45 -2.80 16.47
C LEU A 217 11.05 -2.98 17.95
N GLN A 218 10.30 -2.04 18.54
CA GLN A 218 9.73 -2.17 19.88
C GLN A 218 8.75 -3.35 20.02
N LYS A 219 8.14 -3.82 18.93
CA LYS A 219 7.21 -4.95 18.92
C LYS A 219 7.89 -6.31 18.88
N VAL A 220 9.20 -6.39 18.59
CA VAL A 220 9.93 -7.65 18.42
C VAL A 220 9.77 -8.58 19.64
N ARG A 221 9.83 -8.04 20.87
CA ARG A 221 9.67 -8.82 22.10
C ARG A 221 8.28 -9.47 22.25
N TYR A 222 7.27 -8.89 21.62
CA TYR A 222 5.87 -9.32 21.75
C TYR A 222 5.45 -10.28 20.62
N LEU A 223 6.25 -10.42 19.56
CA LEU A 223 5.95 -11.29 18.42
C LEU A 223 5.59 -12.72 18.79
N PRO A 224 6.23 -13.39 19.79
CA PRO A 224 5.85 -14.75 20.16
C PRO A 224 4.37 -14.91 20.55
N VAL A 225 3.73 -13.87 21.07
CA VAL A 225 2.30 -13.90 21.48
C VAL A 225 1.36 -14.02 20.28
N TYR A 226 1.78 -13.53 19.11
CA TYR A 226 0.95 -13.48 17.91
C TYR A 226 1.05 -14.76 17.05
N GLY A 227 1.93 -15.70 17.39
CA GLY A 227 2.04 -16.99 16.70
C GLY A 227 2.28 -16.83 15.19
N GLN A 228 1.43 -17.45 14.37
CA GLN A 228 1.52 -17.36 12.90
C GLN A 228 1.14 -15.98 12.33
N ASN A 229 0.50 -15.10 13.11
CA ASN A 229 0.09 -13.77 12.63
C ASN A 229 1.28 -12.82 12.39
N ILE A 230 2.52 -13.22 12.71
CA ILE A 230 3.72 -12.40 12.50
C ILE A 230 4.29 -12.50 11.08
N VAL A 231 3.73 -13.33 10.19
CA VAL A 231 4.28 -13.54 8.84
C VAL A 231 4.33 -12.22 8.06
N GLU A 232 3.22 -11.49 7.97
CA GLU A 232 3.19 -10.20 7.28
C GLU A 232 4.10 -9.16 7.93
N TYR A 233 4.22 -9.18 9.26
CA TYR A 233 5.13 -8.31 10.01
C TYR A 233 6.60 -8.61 9.65
N THR A 234 7.01 -9.87 9.67
CA THR A 234 8.40 -10.27 9.42
C THR A 234 8.79 -10.06 7.96
N GLU A 235 7.87 -10.31 7.03
CA GLU A 235 8.03 -9.95 5.61
C GLU A 235 8.19 -8.43 5.44
N LEU A 236 7.35 -7.62 6.09
CA LEU A 236 7.44 -6.17 6.03
C LEU A 236 8.81 -5.70 6.50
N VAL A 237 9.23 -6.07 7.71
CA VAL A 237 10.53 -5.66 8.27
C VAL A 237 11.68 -6.10 7.35
N SER A 238 11.61 -7.30 6.78
CA SER A 238 12.59 -7.78 5.80
C SER A 238 12.61 -6.94 4.52
N LEU A 239 11.47 -6.47 4.05
CA LEU A 239 11.38 -5.56 2.89
C LEU A 239 11.90 -4.16 3.20
N LEU A 240 11.67 -3.64 4.41
CA LEU A 240 12.14 -2.31 4.81
C LEU A 240 13.66 -2.27 5.01
N LEU A 241 14.23 -3.33 5.59
CA LEU A 241 15.66 -3.47 5.88
C LEU A 241 16.44 -4.16 4.76
N GLY A 242 15.73 -4.68 3.75
CA GLY A 242 16.31 -5.40 2.62
C GLY A 242 17.29 -4.55 1.81
N LYS A 243 18.23 -5.22 1.14
CA LYS A 243 19.27 -4.56 0.35
C LYS A 243 18.66 -3.83 -0.85
N SER A 244 18.49 -2.52 -0.73
CA SER A 244 18.27 -1.66 -1.89
C SER A 244 19.47 -1.73 -2.84
N PRO A 245 19.30 -1.80 -4.17
CA PRO A 245 20.41 -1.91 -5.13
C PRO A 245 21.33 -0.67 -5.17
N GLU A 246 20.89 0.47 -4.62
CA GLU A 246 21.64 1.73 -4.64
C GLU A 246 22.46 1.92 -3.35
N ASN A 247 23.79 2.02 -3.45
CA ASN A 247 24.69 2.12 -2.29
C ASN A 247 24.35 3.27 -1.31
N ASN A 248 23.86 4.41 -1.82
CA ASN A 248 23.48 5.56 -0.99
C ASN A 248 22.27 5.27 -0.08
N SER A 249 21.31 4.50 -0.59
CA SER A 249 20.11 4.13 0.18
C SER A 249 20.41 3.11 1.28
N LYS A 250 21.39 2.22 1.08
CA LYS A 250 21.83 1.29 2.13
C LYS A 250 22.45 2.01 3.31
N GLN A 251 23.29 3.02 3.06
CA GLN A 251 23.89 3.81 4.13
C GLN A 251 22.82 4.54 4.94
N ALA A 252 21.86 5.19 4.27
CA ALA A 252 20.76 5.88 4.93
C ALA A 252 19.89 4.95 5.79
N ILE A 253 19.64 3.71 5.33
CA ILE A 253 18.93 2.69 6.11
C ILE A 253 19.74 2.26 7.33
N ASN A 254 21.05 2.02 7.18
CA ASN A 254 21.90 1.64 8.32
C ASN A 254 21.94 2.74 9.39
N GLU A 255 22.11 4.01 8.99
CA GLU A 255 22.08 5.14 9.93
C GLU A 255 20.72 5.27 10.64
N LEU A 256 19.63 4.88 9.98
CA LEU A 256 18.29 4.87 10.55
C LEU A 256 18.13 3.72 11.54
N VAL A 257 18.61 2.53 11.19
CA VAL A 257 18.64 1.36 12.08
C VAL A 257 19.45 1.67 13.34
N ASP A 258 20.65 2.24 13.20
CA ASP A 258 21.52 2.59 14.33
C ASP A 258 20.83 3.55 15.31
N ARG A 259 20.04 4.51 14.80
CA ARG A 259 19.24 5.41 15.64
C ARG A 259 18.06 4.73 16.33
N CYS A 260 17.43 3.76 15.67
CA CYS A 260 16.31 3.03 16.24
C CYS A 260 16.74 1.94 17.24
N LEU A 261 17.97 1.41 17.13
CA LEU A 261 18.55 0.41 18.04
C LEU A 261 19.06 1.04 19.35
N ASN A 262 18.14 1.65 20.10
CA ASN A 262 18.45 2.10 21.46
C ASN A 262 18.53 0.91 22.45
N PRO A 263 19.12 1.09 23.64
CA PRO A 263 19.28 0.00 24.62
C PRO A 263 17.97 -0.72 24.98
N GLU A 264 16.84 0.00 25.01
CA GLU A 264 15.53 -0.60 25.29
C GLU A 264 15.09 -1.55 24.17
N VAL A 265 15.28 -1.17 22.91
CA VAL A 265 15.02 -2.01 21.74
C VAL A 265 15.98 -3.21 21.70
N ILE A 266 17.26 -3.01 22.02
CA ILE A 266 18.24 -4.09 22.07
C ILE A 266 17.84 -5.14 23.12
N ARG A 267 17.39 -4.70 24.31
CA ARG A 267 16.83 -5.59 25.36
C ARG A 267 15.51 -6.27 24.97
N CYS A 268 14.84 -5.81 23.92
CA CYS A 268 13.67 -6.47 23.36
C CYS A 268 14.06 -7.60 22.40
N ILE A 269 15.28 -7.60 21.87
CA ILE A 269 15.77 -8.55 20.86
C ILE A 269 16.67 -9.63 21.50
N PHE A 270 17.49 -9.26 22.48
CA PHE A 270 18.43 -10.13 23.22
C PHE A 270 18.04 -10.24 24.70
#